data_AF-A0A382ERC0-F1
#
_entry.id   AF-A0A382ERC0-F1
#
_cell.length_a   1.000
_cell.length_b   1.000
_cell.length_c   1.000
_cell.angle_alpha   90.00
_cell.angle_beta   90.00
_cell.angle_gamma   90.00
#
_symmetry.space_group_name_H-M   'P 1'
#
loop_
_entity.id
_entity.type
_entity.pdbx_description
1 polymer ?
#
loop_
_entity_poly.entity_id
_entity_poly.type
_entity_poly.pdbx_seq_one_letter_code
_entity_poly.pdbx_strand_id
1 'polypeptide(L)'
;MKLITETIEDIEVLTEANTKGGKDYKIRGVFMQADIKNRNGRVYPVETLSKEVSRYTTEYINKRRAFGELGHPDGPTVNLERVSHMITSLKPEGKNFIGEAKVMDTPYGKIVKNLIDEGAQLGVSSRGM
;
A
#
# COMPACT_ATOMS: atom_id res chain seq x y z
N MET A 1 19.92 -3.95 8.53
CA MET A 1 18.77 -3.02 8.49
C MET A 1 17.50 -3.86 8.39
N LYS A 2 16.54 -3.71 9.31
CA LYS A 2 15.41 -4.65 9.43
C LYS A 2 14.16 -4.07 8.76
N LEU A 3 13.97 -4.36 7.47
CA LEU A 3 12.78 -3.96 6.69
C LEU A 3 11.51 -4.46 7.39
N ILE A 4 10.52 -3.59 7.58
CA ILE A 4 9.15 -4.00 7.88
C ILE A 4 8.65 -4.76 6.65
N THR A 5 8.06 -5.94 6.84
CA THR A 5 7.35 -6.66 5.78
C THR A 5 6.12 -7.25 6.43
N GLU A 6 4.96 -6.76 6.04
CA GLU A 6 3.66 -7.17 6.57
C GLU A 6 2.80 -7.52 5.38
N THR A 7 2.53 -8.80 5.17
CA THR A 7 1.60 -9.25 4.14
C THR A 7 0.20 -9.28 4.75
N ILE A 8 -0.68 -8.41 4.26
CA ILE A 8 -2.08 -8.37 4.66
C ILE A 8 -2.93 -8.73 3.44
N GLU A 9 -3.80 -9.72 3.64
CA GLU A 9 -4.64 -10.32 2.59
C GLU A 9 -6.09 -9.84 2.67
N ASP A 10 -6.47 -9.14 3.75
CA ASP A 10 -7.81 -8.56 3.93
C ASP A 10 -7.87 -7.16 3.30
N ILE A 11 -7.90 -7.14 1.97
CA ILE A 11 -8.01 -5.91 1.16
C ILE A 11 -9.20 -5.98 0.21
N GLU A 12 -9.87 -4.84 0.09
CA GLU A 12 -10.93 -4.61 -0.86
C GLU A 12 -10.36 -3.98 -2.13
N VAL A 13 -10.69 -4.57 -3.28
CA VAL A 13 -10.37 -4.01 -4.58
C VAL A 13 -11.62 -3.38 -5.17
N LEU A 14 -11.56 -2.06 -5.36
CA LEU A 14 -12.64 -1.24 -5.88
C LEU A 14 -12.35 -0.87 -7.33
N THR A 15 -13.27 -1.19 -8.23
CA THR A 15 -13.20 -0.79 -9.64
C THR A 15 -14.35 0.15 -9.96
N GLU A 16 -14.04 1.41 -10.23
CA GLU A 16 -15.02 2.48 -10.50
C GLU A 16 -14.94 2.90 -11.97
N ALA A 17 -16.09 3.14 -12.60
CA ALA A 17 -16.12 3.76 -13.92
C ALA A 17 -15.69 5.23 -13.81
N ASN A 18 -14.72 5.65 -14.61
CA ASN A 18 -14.25 7.03 -14.61
C ASN A 18 -15.03 7.88 -15.62
N THR A 19 -14.98 9.21 -15.43
CA THR A 19 -15.69 10.18 -16.27
C THR A 19 -15.19 10.26 -17.71
N LYS A 20 -14.10 9.56 -18.05
CA LYS A 20 -13.50 9.50 -19.39
C LYS A 20 -13.78 8.18 -20.12
N GLY A 21 -14.68 7.34 -19.60
CA GLY A 21 -15.05 6.06 -20.21
C GLY A 21 -14.06 4.91 -19.95
N GLY A 22 -13.13 5.07 -19.01
CA GLY A 22 -12.25 4.02 -18.52
C GLY A 22 -12.61 3.53 -17.10
N LYS A 23 -11.76 2.67 -16.53
CA LYS A 23 -11.89 2.20 -15.14
C LYS A 23 -10.77 2.77 -14.27
N ASP A 24 -11.11 3.29 -13.10
CA ASP A 24 -10.17 3.58 -12.03
C ASP A 24 -10.16 2.40 -11.05
N TYR A 25 -8.96 1.95 -10.67
CA TYR A 25 -8.77 0.82 -9.76
C TYR A 25 -8.16 1.35 -8.47
N LYS A 26 -8.80 1.02 -7.35
CA LYS A 26 -8.35 1.37 -6.01
C LYS A 26 -8.25 0.11 -5.16
N ILE A 27 -7.29 0.12 -4.26
CA ILE A 27 -7.08 -0.91 -3.25
C ILE A 27 -7.26 -0.24 -1.90
N ARG A 28 -8.15 -0.76 -1.06
CA ARG A 28 -8.42 -0.23 0.27
C ARG A 28 -8.40 -1.38 1.28
N GLY A 29 -7.90 -1.11 2.47
CA GLY A 29 -7.92 -2.12 3.54
C GLY A 29 -6.92 -1.80 4.63
N VAL A 30 -6.61 -2.79 5.45
CA VAL A 30 -5.59 -2.66 6.48
C VAL A 30 -4.21 -2.78 5.82
N PHE A 31 -3.40 -1.73 5.89
CA PHE A 31 -2.03 -1.73 5.33
C PHE A 31 -0.96 -1.99 6.39
N MET A 32 -1.27 -1.72 7.66
CA MET A 32 -0.38 -1.96 8.79
C MET A 32 -1.18 -2.28 10.06
N GLN A 33 -0.61 -3.03 10.99
CA GLN A 33 -1.22 -3.34 12.30
C GLN A 33 -0.25 -3.09 13.45
N ALA A 34 -0.74 -2.43 14.51
CA ALA A 34 -0.02 -2.17 15.75
C ALA A 34 -0.33 -3.21 16.84
N ASP A 35 0.59 -3.34 17.80
CA ASP A 35 0.47 -4.17 19.01
C ASP A 35 0.07 -5.63 18.74
N ILE A 36 0.36 -6.12 17.54
CA ILE A 36 0.13 -7.49 17.10
C ILE A 36 1.43 -8.01 16.51
N LYS A 37 1.72 -9.29 16.75
CA LYS A 37 2.89 -9.95 16.19
C LYS A 37 2.65 -10.22 14.70
N ASN A 38 3.42 -9.56 13.84
CA ASN A 38 3.33 -9.78 12.41
C ASN A 38 3.98 -11.11 11.98
N ARG A 39 3.89 -11.46 10.69
CA ARG A 39 4.46 -12.71 10.13
C ARG A 39 5.98 -12.84 10.34
N ASN A 40 6.68 -11.71 10.50
CA ASN A 40 8.12 -11.67 10.80
C ASN A 40 8.45 -11.73 12.30
N GLY A 41 7.44 -11.96 13.14
CA GLY A 41 7.59 -12.08 14.58
C GLY A 41 7.84 -10.76 15.32
N ARG A 42 7.61 -9.61 14.68
CA ARG A 42 7.80 -8.28 15.27
C ARG A 42 6.47 -7.71 15.73
N VAL A 43 6.53 -6.90 16.78
CA VAL A 43 5.40 -6.13 17.30
C VAL A 43 5.79 -4.66 17.24
N TYR A 44 4.93 -3.84 16.63
CA TYR A 44 5.14 -2.40 16.52
C TYR A 44 4.15 -1.67 17.44
N PRO A 45 4.63 -0.84 18.39
CA PRO A 45 3.75 -0.07 19.25
C PRO A 45 2.86 0.89 18.45
N VAL A 46 1.59 1.03 18.85
CA VAL A 46 0.63 1.93 18.17
C VAL A 46 1.11 3.37 18.09
N GLU A 47 1.76 3.87 19.16
CA GLU A 47 2.31 5.23 19.19
C GLU A 47 3.44 5.42 18.16
N THR A 48 4.33 4.42 18.05
CA THR A 48 5.44 4.45 17.08
C THR A 48 4.91 4.43 15.65
N LEU A 49 3.98 3.51 15.35
CA LEU A 49 3.39 3.46 14.00
C LEU A 49 2.60 4.73 13.69
N SER A 50 1.83 5.27 14.64
CA SER A 50 1.06 6.50 14.43
C SER A 50 1.96 7.70 14.09
N LYS A 51 3.11 7.80 14.76
CA LYS A 51 4.11 8.83 14.45
C LYS A 51 4.70 8.66 13.05
N GLU A 52 5.11 7.45 12.69
CA GLU A 52 5.69 7.18 11.37
C GLU A 52 4.66 7.33 10.24
N VAL A 53 3.41 6.93 10.45
CA VAL A 53 2.32 7.14 9.51
C VAL A 53 2.03 8.62 9.32
N SER A 54 2.02 9.42 10.39
CA SER A 54 1.83 10.87 10.30
C SER A 54 2.97 11.55 9.51
N ARG A 55 4.21 11.13 9.75
CA ARG A 55 5.38 11.57 8.99
C ARG A 55 5.27 11.17 7.52
N TYR A 56 4.99 9.89 7.24
CA TYR A 56 4.83 9.37 5.88
C TYR A 56 3.72 10.10 5.12
N THR A 57 2.59 10.37 5.78
CA THR A 57 1.47 11.12 5.21
C THR A 57 1.90 12.52 4.79
N THR A 58 2.63 13.23 5.65
CA THR A 58 3.09 14.60 5.40
C THR A 58 4.19 14.67 4.34
N GLU A 59 5.16 13.76 4.40
CA GLU A 59 6.34 13.77 3.55
C GLU A 59 6.09 13.15 2.17
N TYR A 60 5.16 12.19 2.06
CA TYR A 60 4.96 11.40 0.85
C TYR A 60 3.55 11.49 0.28
N ILE A 61 2.51 11.17 1.07
CA ILE A 61 1.12 11.10 0.56
C ILE A 61 0.64 12.49 0.12
N ASN A 62 0.72 13.49 1.00
CA ASN A 62 0.28 14.87 0.73
C ASN A 62 1.07 15.50 -0.42
N LYS A 63 2.32 15.06 -0.63
CA LYS A 63 3.20 15.50 -1.71
C LYS A 63 3.09 14.65 -2.98
N ARG A 64 2.16 13.69 -3.05
CA ARG A 64 1.92 12.80 -4.20
C ARG A 64 3.17 12.04 -4.68
N ARG A 65 3.98 11.56 -3.74
CA ARG A 65 5.20 10.78 -4.00
C ARG A 65 5.27 9.47 -3.22
N ALA A 66 4.14 9.02 -2.67
CA ALA A 66 3.99 7.77 -1.95
C ALA A 66 3.81 6.60 -2.93
N PHE A 67 4.87 6.26 -3.66
CA PHE A 67 4.83 5.21 -4.69
C PHE A 67 5.05 3.82 -4.09
N GLY A 68 4.37 2.82 -4.67
CA GLY A 68 4.57 1.41 -4.39
C GLY A 68 4.84 0.63 -5.67
N GLU A 69 5.47 -0.53 -5.54
CA GLU A 69 5.95 -1.36 -6.65
C GLU A 69 5.13 -2.65 -6.76
N LEU A 70 5.11 -3.25 -7.95
CA LEU A 70 4.68 -4.63 -8.10
C LEU A 70 5.82 -5.58 -7.71
N GLY A 71 5.54 -6.45 -6.74
CA GLY A 71 6.51 -7.30 -6.08
C GLY A 71 7.15 -6.64 -4.86
N HIS A 72 8.03 -7.37 -4.17
CA HIS A 72 8.65 -6.92 -2.93
C HIS A 72 10.17 -7.10 -3.01
N PRO A 73 10.89 -6.17 -3.68
CA PRO A 73 12.34 -6.25 -3.76
C PRO A 73 12.99 -5.96 -2.40
N ASP A 74 14.19 -6.51 -2.19
CA ASP A 74 14.99 -6.21 -1.02
C ASP A 74 15.43 -4.74 -1.04
N GLY A 75 15.01 -3.99 -0.02
CA GLY A 75 15.45 -2.61 0.19
C GLY A 75 14.31 -1.60 0.39
N PRO A 76 14.64 -0.42 0.95
CA PRO A 76 13.65 0.61 1.26
C PRO A 76 13.34 1.54 0.08
N THR A 77 14.18 1.54 -0.96
CA THR A 77 14.09 2.49 -2.07
C THR A 77 13.11 2.00 -3.12
N VAL A 78 12.27 2.90 -3.61
CA VAL A 78 11.33 2.60 -4.69
C VAL A 78 12.04 2.67 -6.03
N ASN A 79 11.97 1.60 -6.83
CA ASN A 79 12.34 1.67 -8.24
C ASN A 79 11.17 2.28 -9.04
N LEU A 80 11.37 3.50 -9.58
CA LEU A 80 10.37 4.23 -10.36
C LEU A 80 9.90 3.48 -11.61
N GLU A 81 10.74 2.65 -12.21
CA GLU A 81 10.39 1.81 -13.36
C GLU A 81 9.32 0.77 -13.00
N ARG A 82 9.34 0.28 -11.75
CA ARG A 82 8.48 -0.79 -11.24
C ARG A 82 7.24 -0.32 -10.51
N VAL A 83 7.03 1.00 -10.46
CA VAL A 83 5.88 1.60 -9.77
C VAL A 83 4.59 1.08 -10.37
N SER A 84 3.70 0.58 -9.53
CA SER A 84 2.39 0.04 -9.94
C SER A 84 1.23 0.81 -9.33
N HIS A 85 1.42 1.39 -8.15
CA HIS A 85 0.39 2.11 -7.43
C HIS A 85 0.96 3.29 -6.66
N MET A 86 0.07 4.19 -6.25
CA MET A 86 0.37 5.31 -5.37
C MET A 86 -0.58 5.29 -4.18
N ILE A 87 -0.03 5.36 -2.98
CA ILE A 87 -0.81 5.48 -1.74
C ILE A 87 -1.46 6.86 -1.70
N THR A 88 -2.78 6.91 -1.60
CA THR A 88 -3.59 8.13 -1.58
C THR A 88 -4.06 8.47 -0.17
N SER A 89 -4.14 7.49 0.72
CA SER A 89 -4.50 7.70 2.13
C SER A 89 -3.89 6.64 3.04
N LEU A 90 -3.60 7.03 4.28
CA LEU A 90 -3.25 6.11 5.35
C LEU A 90 -3.72 6.73 6.67
N LYS A 91 -4.66 6.08 7.35
CA LYS A 91 -5.30 6.62 8.56
C LYS A 91 -5.32 5.59 9.69
N PRO A 92 -5.02 6.00 10.93
CA PRO A 92 -5.14 5.11 12.09
C PRO A 92 -6.62 4.88 12.44
N GLU A 93 -6.96 3.62 12.74
CA GLU A 93 -8.25 3.17 13.26
C GLU A 93 -7.99 2.12 14.37
N GLY A 94 -7.89 2.59 15.61
CA GLY A 94 -7.48 1.75 16.74
C GLY A 94 -6.08 1.18 16.54
N LYS A 95 -5.99 -0.15 16.38
CA LYS A 95 -4.72 -0.85 16.11
C LYS A 95 -4.45 -1.06 14.61
N ASN A 96 -5.42 -0.78 13.75
CA ASN A 96 -5.27 -0.95 12.31
C ASN A 96 -4.94 0.39 11.65
N PHE A 97 -4.19 0.36 10.56
CA PHE A 97 -3.95 1.53 9.71
C PHE A 97 -4.60 1.29 8.37
N ILE A 98 -5.71 1.98 8.12
CA ILE A 98 -6.51 1.85 6.91
C ILE A 98 -5.86 2.66 5.80
N GLY A 99 -5.40 1.96 4.77
CA GLY A 99 -4.79 2.56 3.60
C GLY A 99 -5.73 2.58 2.40
N GLU A 100 -5.45 3.51 1.51
CA GLU A 100 -5.99 3.54 0.15
C GLU A 100 -4.84 3.73 -0.83
N ALA A 101 -4.85 2.96 -1.92
CA ALA A 101 -3.91 3.07 -3.02
C ALA A 101 -4.66 3.13 -4.35
N LYS A 102 -4.22 4.03 -5.22
CA LYS A 102 -4.64 4.08 -6.61
C LYS A 102 -3.67 3.27 -7.47
N VAL A 103 -4.19 2.34 -8.27
CA VAL A 103 -3.38 1.66 -9.29
C VAL A 103 -3.11 2.63 -10.43
N MET A 104 -1.84 2.79 -10.78
CA MET A 104 -1.38 3.76 -11.78
C MET A 104 -1.45 3.17 -13.20
N ASP A 105 -1.32 4.01 -14.23
CA ASP A 105 -1.27 3.55 -15.63
C ASP A 105 0.14 3.28 -16.16
N THR A 106 1.05 2.93 -15.25
CA THR A 106 2.42 2.50 -15.57
C THR A 106 2.42 1.09 -16.17
N PRO A 107 3.52 0.62 -16.79
CA PRO A 107 3.63 -0.76 -17.26
C PRO A 107 3.27 -1.80 -16.18
N TYR A 108 3.79 -1.63 -14.96
CA TYR A 108 3.50 -2.52 -13.84
C TYR A 108 2.11 -2.29 -13.23
N GLY A 109 1.56 -1.08 -13.32
CA GLY A 109 0.17 -0.81 -12.93
C GLY A 109 -0.83 -1.51 -13.85
N LYS A 110 -0.55 -1.58 -15.16
CA LYS A 110 -1.37 -2.36 -16.12
C LYS A 110 -1.37 -3.85 -15.82
N ILE A 111 -0.24 -4.41 -15.38
CA ILE A 111 -0.18 -5.80 -14.90
C ILE A 111 -1.12 -5.99 -13.70
N VAL A 112 -1.06 -5.09 -12.70
CA VAL A 112 -1.95 -5.13 -11.53
C VAL A 112 -3.43 -5.06 -11.95
N LYS A 113 -3.79 -4.15 -12.85
CA LYS A 113 -5.17 -4.03 -13.37
C LYS A 113 -5.64 -5.32 -14.04
N ASN A 114 -4.81 -5.91 -14.89
CA ASN A 114 -5.13 -7.16 -15.57
C ASN A 114 -5.34 -8.31 -14.58
N LEU A 115 -4.47 -8.42 -13.56
CA LEU A 115 -4.63 -9.43 -12.51
C LEU A 115 -5.96 -9.28 -11.77
N ILE A 116 -6.34 -8.04 -11.45
CA ILE A 116 -7.64 -7.74 -10.82
C ILE A 116 -8.81 -8.13 -11.75
N ASP A 117 -8.74 -7.76 -13.04
CA ASP A 117 -9.79 -8.08 -14.01
C ASP A 117 -9.93 -9.60 -14.25
N GLU A 118 -8.86 -10.39 -14.09
CA GLU A 118 -8.91 -11.86 -14.12
C GLU A 118 -9.38 -12.50 -12.80
N GLY A 119 -9.72 -11.69 -11.79
CA GLY A 119 -10.19 -12.16 -10.49
C GLY A 119 -9.09 -12.62 -9.54
N ALA A 120 -7.83 -12.27 -9.80
CA ALA A 120 -6.75 -12.56 -8.87
C ALA A 120 -6.89 -11.74 -7.57
N GLN A 121 -6.64 -12.39 -6.45
CA GLN A 121 -6.55 -11.73 -5.15
C GLN A 121 -5.14 -11.19 -4.94
N LEU A 122 -5.04 -9.91 -4.60
CA LEU A 122 -3.77 -9.26 -4.30
C LEU A 122 -3.63 -9.11 -2.78
N GLY A 123 -2.40 -9.11 -2.30
CA GLY A 123 -2.06 -8.71 -0.94
C GLY A 123 -1.32 -7.37 -0.95
N VAL A 124 -1.35 -6.67 0.18
CA VAL A 124 -0.52 -5.48 0.39
C VAL A 124 0.68 -5.80 1.26
N SER A 125 1.80 -5.15 0.95
CA SER A 125 3.04 -5.25 1.71
C SER A 125 3.63 -3.88 2.00
N SER A 126 3.80 -3.57 3.28
CA SER A 126 4.42 -2.33 3.74
C SER A 126 5.94 -2.50 3.89
N ARG A 127 6.70 -1.47 3.48
CA ARG A 127 8.15 -1.37 3.70
C ARG A 127 8.43 -0.14 4.57
N GLY A 128 9.31 -0.31 5.55
CA GLY A 128 9.73 0.75 6.47
C GLY A 128 11.14 0.50 6.99
N MET A 129 11.81 1.58 7.38
CA MET A 129 13.10 1.56 8.08
C MET A 129 12.87 1.85 9.56
#